data_AF-A0A8K0DSZ0-F1
#
_entry.id   AF-A0A8K0DSZ0-F1
#
_cell.length_a   1.000
_cell.length_b   1.000
_cell.length_c   1.000
_cell.angle_alpha   90.00
_cell.angle_beta   90.00
_cell.angle_gamma   90.00
#
_symmetry.space_group_name_H-M   'P 1'
#
loop_
_entity.id
_entity.type
_entity.pdbx_description
1 polymer ?
#
loop_
_entity_poly.entity_id
_entity_poly.type
_entity_poly.pdbx_seq_one_letter_code
_entity_poly.pdbx_strand_id
1 'polypeptide(L)'
;MKRNEKIRCKIMAKWSVDPNISLKRLARKCNKNYYTVRKVVLRLKEGRSMQDKPRTGRPKGLIDKNLEKRVVHIIHRHPSMSIRDIAKKQVLHM
;
A
#
# COMPACT_ATOMS: atom_id res chain seq x y z
N MET A 1 10.32 -15.45 4.99
CA MET A 1 10.57 -14.48 3.88
C MET A 1 9.76 -14.85 2.65
N LYS A 2 8.99 -13.90 2.09
CA LYS A 2 8.21 -14.13 0.86
C LYS A 2 9.16 -14.26 -0.35
N ARG A 3 8.90 -15.14 -1.32
CA ARG A 3 9.77 -15.39 -2.50
C ARG A 3 10.18 -14.11 -3.25
N ASN A 4 9.29 -13.13 -3.33
CA ASN A 4 9.53 -11.85 -4.02
C ASN A 4 10.51 -10.93 -3.29
N GLU A 5 10.62 -11.07 -1.97
CA GLU A 5 11.54 -10.29 -1.13
C GLU A 5 12.98 -10.73 -1.34
N LYS A 6 13.23 -12.05 -1.37
CA LYS A 6 14.56 -12.61 -1.71
C LYS A 6 15.05 -12.13 -3.09
N ILE A 7 14.15 -12.02 -4.07
CA ILE A 7 14.49 -11.53 -5.41
C ILE A 7 14.89 -10.05 -5.38
N ARG A 8 14.14 -9.22 -4.64
CA ARG A 8 14.45 -7.80 -4.45
C ARG A 8 15.82 -7.61 -3.79
N CYS A 9 16.09 -8.31 -2.69
CA CYS A 9 17.38 -8.24 -2.01
C CYS A 9 18.54 -8.65 -2.94
N LYS A 10 18.37 -9.70 -3.75
CA LYS A 10 19.39 -10.15 -4.71
C LYS A 10 19.69 -9.12 -5.79
N ILE A 11 18.65 -8.46 -6.32
CA ILE A 11 18.80 -7.38 -7.32
C ILE A 11 19.50 -6.18 -6.68
N MET A 12 19.08 -5.79 -5.47
CA MET A 12 19.67 -4.67 -4.74
C MET A 12 21.15 -4.91 -4.44
N ALA A 13 21.51 -6.05 -3.87
CA ALA A 13 22.90 -6.37 -3.55
C ALA A 13 23.83 -6.25 -4.77
N LYS A 14 23.36 -6.66 -5.96
CA LYS A 14 24.15 -6.53 -7.19
C LYS A 14 24.16 -5.09 -7.75
N TRP A 15 23.08 -4.34 -7.60
CA TRP A 15 23.00 -2.93 -8.01
C TRP A 15 23.83 -2.02 -7.11
N SER A 16 23.87 -2.28 -5.81
CA SER A 16 24.67 -1.51 -4.85
C SER A 16 26.18 -1.65 -5.06
N VAL A 17 26.62 -2.79 -5.60
CA VAL A 17 28.04 -3.04 -5.93
C VAL A 17 28.44 -2.37 -7.26
N ASP A 18 27.53 -2.30 -8.23
CA ASP A 18 27.76 -1.67 -9.53
C ASP A 18 26.50 -0.93 -9.99
N PRO A 19 26.32 0.33 -9.57
CA PRO A 19 25.12 1.12 -9.88
C PRO A 19 25.05 1.56 -11.36
N ASN A 20 26.13 1.39 -12.12
CA ASN A 20 26.19 1.71 -13.54
C ASN A 20 25.90 0.50 -14.43
N ILE A 21 25.64 -0.67 -13.84
CA ILE A 21 25.31 -1.88 -14.59
C ILE A 21 24.05 -1.68 -15.46
N SER A 22 24.11 -2.12 -16.72
CA SER A 22 22.91 -2.09 -17.56
C SER A 22 21.82 -3.01 -17.01
N LEU A 23 20.57 -2.55 -17.01
CA LEU A 23 19.43 -3.31 -16.50
C LEU A 23 19.26 -4.68 -17.21
N LYS A 24 19.61 -4.76 -18.51
CA LYS A 24 19.63 -6.03 -19.27
C LYS A 24 20.67 -7.01 -18.74
N ARG A 25 21.86 -6.53 -18.36
CA ARG A 25 22.93 -7.37 -17.80
C ARG A 25 22.59 -7.80 -16.37
N LEU A 26 21.97 -6.92 -15.60
CA LEU A 26 21.46 -7.23 -14.26
C LEU A 26 20.34 -8.28 -14.29
N ALA A 27 19.41 -8.19 -15.25
CA ALA A 27 18.37 -9.17 -15.48
C ALA A 27 18.94 -10.58 -15.72
N ARG A 28 19.96 -10.68 -16.59
CA ARG A 28 20.70 -11.93 -16.83
C ARG A 28 21.38 -12.45 -15.56
N LYS A 29 22.13 -11.59 -14.85
CA LYS A 29 22.82 -11.97 -13.58
C LYS A 29 21.86 -12.41 -12.47
N CYS A 30 20.63 -11.88 -12.44
CA CYS A 30 19.62 -12.20 -11.44
C CYS A 30 18.70 -13.36 -11.85
N ASN A 31 18.77 -13.83 -13.10
CA ASN A 31 17.81 -14.73 -13.73
C ASN A 31 16.36 -14.26 -13.52
N LYS A 32 16.10 -13.01 -13.90
CA LYS A 32 14.77 -12.37 -13.80
C LYS A 32 14.46 -11.58 -15.05
N ASN A 33 13.16 -11.43 -15.31
CA ASN A 33 12.67 -10.57 -16.38
C ASN A 33 13.18 -9.12 -16.18
N TYR A 34 13.60 -8.51 -17.28
CA TYR A 34 13.98 -7.10 -17.37
C TYR A 34 12.97 -6.17 -16.67
N TYR A 35 11.67 -6.38 -16.87
CA TYR A 35 10.63 -5.54 -16.26
C TYR A 35 10.64 -5.61 -14.72
N THR A 36 10.89 -6.80 -14.16
CA THR A 36 11.01 -6.98 -12.70
C THR A 36 12.22 -6.22 -12.17
N VAL A 37 13.36 -6.35 -12.84
CA VAL A 37 14.59 -5.65 -12.45
C VAL A 37 14.43 -4.14 -12.57
N ARG A 38 13.88 -3.64 -13.68
CA ARG A 38 13.59 -2.22 -13.89
C ARG A 38 12.70 -1.65 -12.80
N LYS A 39 11.60 -2.34 -12.44
CA LYS A 39 10.70 -1.90 -11.36
C LYS A 39 11.42 -1.81 -10.02
N VAL A 40 12.27 -2.78 -9.68
CA VAL A 40 13.02 -2.77 -8.42
C VAL A 40 14.04 -1.63 -8.40
N VAL A 41 14.83 -1.47 -9.45
CA VAL A 41 15.83 -0.40 -9.54
C VAL A 41 15.19 0.99 -9.51
N LEU A 42 14.08 1.21 -10.21
CA LEU A 42 13.35 2.48 -10.16
C LEU A 42 12.88 2.80 -8.73
N ARG A 43 12.29 1.83 -8.00
CA ARG A 43 11.91 2.04 -6.60
C ARG A 43 13.10 2.38 -5.70
N LEU A 44 14.25 1.72 -5.91
CA LEU A 44 15.48 2.02 -5.18
C LEU A 44 15.95 3.46 -5.44
N LYS A 45 15.91 3.93 -6.70
CA LYS A 45 16.27 5.31 -7.07
C LYS A 45 15.29 6.35 -6.50
N GLU A 46 14.00 6.02 -6.44
CA GLU A 46 12.96 6.90 -5.88
C GLU A 46 13.00 7.00 -4.34
N GLY A 47 13.97 6.37 -3.67
CA GLY A 47 14.12 6.40 -2.21
C GLY A 47 13.02 5.65 -1.46
N ARG A 48 12.18 4.88 -2.16
CA ARG A 48 11.00 4.24 -1.59
C ARG A 48 11.29 2.77 -1.29
N SER A 49 11.29 2.47 0.01
CA SER A 49 11.14 1.19 0.71
C SER A 49 11.19 -0.10 -0.15
N MET A 50 11.92 -1.09 0.35
CA MET A 50 11.95 -2.43 -0.22
C MET A 50 10.58 -3.14 -0.20
N GLN A 51 9.59 -2.63 0.55
CA GLN A 51 8.27 -3.23 0.65
C GLN A 51 7.44 -3.01 -0.63
N ASP A 52 6.59 -3.97 -0.96
CA ASP A 52 5.57 -3.72 -1.96
C ASP A 52 4.60 -2.68 -1.40
N LYS A 53 4.13 -1.77 -2.26
CA LYS A 53 3.01 -0.89 -1.88
C LYS A 53 1.88 -1.79 -1.37
N PRO A 54 1.21 -1.42 -0.27
CA PRO A 54 0.04 -2.16 0.17
C PRO A 54 -0.90 -2.30 -1.03
N ARG A 55 -1.39 -3.51 -1.27
CA ARG A 55 -2.43 -3.72 -2.29
C ARG A 55 -3.64 -2.94 -1.81
N THR A 56 -3.83 -1.74 -2.34
CA THR A 56 -5.02 -0.94 -2.10
C THR A 56 -6.17 -1.69 -2.79
N GLY A 57 -6.86 -2.53 -2.04
CA GLY A 57 -8.22 -2.91 -2.41
C GLY A 57 -9.04 -1.63 -2.43
N ARG A 58 -9.93 -1.48 -3.41
CA ARG A 58 -10.99 -0.46 -3.33
C ARG A 58 -11.78 -0.79 -2.07
N PRO A 59 -11.91 0.12 -1.08
CA PRO A 59 -12.78 -0.12 0.05
C PRO A 59 -14.16 -0.46 -0.50
N LYS A 60 -14.70 -1.63 -0.14
CA LYS A 60 -16.03 -2.09 -0.59
C LYS A 60 -17.17 -1.30 0.06
N GLY A 61 -16.87 -0.53 1.10
CA GLY A 61 -17.76 0.45 1.68
C GLY A 61 -17.43 1.84 1.15
N LEU A 62 -18.46 2.59 0.76
CA LEU A 62 -18.38 4.04 0.72
C LEU A 62 -18.09 4.47 2.17
N ILE A 63 -16.86 4.85 2.49
CA ILE A 63 -16.64 5.75 3.63
C ILE A 63 -17.19 7.08 3.12
N ASP A 64 -18.51 7.24 3.18
CA ASP A 64 -19.13 8.51 2.92
C ASP A 64 -18.62 9.46 4.01
N LYS A 65 -17.77 10.41 3.60
CA LYS A 65 -17.22 11.41 4.52
C LYS A 65 -18.34 12.20 5.22
N ASN A 66 -19.53 12.26 4.63
CA ASN A 66 -20.69 12.90 5.26
C ASN A 66 -21.33 12.00 6.33
N LEU A 67 -21.34 10.68 6.15
CA LEU A 67 -21.74 9.73 7.19
C LEU A 67 -20.78 9.80 8.38
N GLU A 68 -19.47 9.84 8.13
CA GLU A 68 -18.46 9.99 9.18
C GLU A 68 -18.69 11.26 10.00
N LYS A 69 -18.89 12.41 9.34
CA LYS A 69 -19.21 13.69 10.01
C LYS A 69 -20.50 13.60 10.83
N ARG A 70 -21.56 12.97 10.32
CA ARG A 70 -22.84 12.82 11.03
C ARG A 70 -22.71 11.93 12.26
N VAL A 71 -21.99 10.82 12.16
CA VAL A 71 -21.73 9.91 13.29
C VAL A 71 -20.93 10.63 14.38
N VAL A 72 -19.84 11.30 14.00
CA VAL A 72 -19.00 12.08 14.93
C VAL A 72 -19.83 13.16 15.63
N HIS A 73 -20.67 13.89 14.89
CA HIS A 73 -21.55 14.92 15.47
C HIS A 73 -22.53 14.35 16.52
N ILE A 74 -23.10 13.17 16.29
CA ILE A 74 -24.01 12.53 17.25
C ILE A 74 -23.25 12.09 18.50
N ILE A 75 -22.06 11.51 18.34
CA ILE A 75 -21.21 11.11 19.47
C ILE A 75 -20.87 12.32 20.34
N HIS A 76 -20.52 13.46 19.72
CA HIS A 76 -20.24 14.69 20.47
C HIS A 76 -21.46 15.26 21.19
N ARG A 77 -22.65 15.22 20.59
CA ARG A 77 -23.88 15.73 21.22
C ARG A 77 -24.47 14.79 22.27
N HIS A 78 -24.26 13.49 22.11
CA HIS A 78 -24.84 12.45 22.97
C HIS A 78 -23.79 11.36 23.27
N PRO A 79 -22.80 11.65 24.13
CA PRO A 79 -21.68 10.73 24.40
C PRO A 79 -22.11 9.43 25.10
N SER A 80 -23.27 9.43 25.76
CA SER A 80 -23.86 8.25 26.41
C SER A 80 -24.69 7.38 25.46
N MET A 81 -24.88 7.80 24.19
CA MET A 81 -25.69 7.05 23.23
C MET A 81 -24.95 5.79 22.77
N SER A 82 -25.66 4.67 22.74
CA SER A 82 -25.06 3.41 22.29
C SER A 82 -24.77 3.44 20.79
N ILE A 83 -23.71 2.76 20.37
CA ILE A 83 -23.33 2.65 18.94
C ILE A 83 -24.50 2.09 18.10
N ARG A 84 -25.31 1.18 18.67
CA ARG A 84 -26.49 0.61 18.02
C ARG A 84 -27.55 1.67 17.72
N ASP A 85 -27.76 2.60 18.65
CA ASP A 85 -28.76 3.66 18.48
C ASP A 85 -28.29 4.73 17.52
N ILE A 86 -26.98 5.02 17.51
CA ILE A 86 -26.35 5.90 16.51
C ILE A 86 -26.52 5.29 15.11
N ALA A 87 -26.28 3.99 14.95
CA ALA A 87 -26.46 3.30 13.67
C ALA A 87 -27.92 3.35 13.18
N LYS A 88 -28.90 3.09 14.07
CA LYS A 88 -30.32 3.21 13.73
C LYS A 88 -30.69 4.63 13.29
N LYS A 89 -30.18 5.65 13.99
CA LYS A 89 -30.42 7.05 13.66
C LYS A 89 -29.82 7.46 12.31
N GLN A 90 -28.72 6.83 11.87
CA GLN A 90 -28.16 7.06 10.54
C GLN A 90 -28.93 6.35 9.42
N VAL A 91 -29.41 5.12 9.66
CA VAL A 91 -30.18 4.35 8.66
C VAL A 91 -31.56 4.97 8.39
N LEU A 92 -32.18 5.60 9.38
CA LEU A 92 -33.47 6.30 9.25
C LEU A 92 -33.41 7.65 8.51
N HIS A 93 -32.20 8.18 8.26
CA HIS A 93 -31.94 9.43 7.54
C HIS A 93 -31.17 9.20 6.22
N MET A 94 -31.19 7.96 5.72
CA MET A 94 -30.83 7.61 4.34
C MET A 94 -32.11 7.43 3.52
#